data_AF-A0A8H8QLS1-F1
#
_entry.id   AF-A0A8H8QLS1-F1
#
_cell.length_a   1.000
_cell.length_b   1.000
_cell.length_c   1.000
_cell.angle_alpha   90.00
_cell.angle_beta   90.00
_cell.angle_gamma   90.00
#
_symmetry.space_group_name_H-M   'P 1'
#
loop_
_entity.id
_entity.type
_entity.pdbx_description
1 polymer ?
#
loop_
_entity_poly.entity_id
_entity_poly.type
_entity_poly.pdbx_seq_one_letter_code
_entity_poly.pdbx_strand_id
1 'polypeptide(L)'
;MVDTYFWQDLTKAEAVNILSIFVKSLNGMRDVQRPRPLWPELDALLFNVVEGKSSEWGVSPWHAYVTSLVPKVLAFTSPLFAIGMLQLIRRKPSVADERARFLLLTAATHIAVLSILGHKEWRFAFYILPALNVVSAIGACSLMRSWPGRVTLASLLLLQIGLSWFTGYLSGINYPGGEALKLLHLQLSLTATPGVKVVVHINVLPAMTGVTLFQSVNLERDTSPGLFDRLADTLPATCKSDSCWVYDKTEDLPLSGPAASAAWSGFTHLITEASDCGVLQDESGAALPQSEQPFEMITPPIKSFAGLRRKSVSQIKADLLRLPKALLSTLPFAGGSSGQTLFDHVMRLALPVIIVEQPSIWLCRRKDVAK
;
A
#
# COMPACT_ATOMS: atom_id res chain seq x y z
N MET A 1 -23.65 14.97 -11.56
CA MET A 1 -22.28 14.80 -11.05
C MET A 1 -22.44 14.27 -9.64
N VAL A 2 -22.19 12.97 -9.42
CA VAL A 2 -22.28 12.38 -8.08
C VAL A 2 -21.07 12.86 -7.32
N ASP A 3 -21.21 14.01 -6.69
CA ASP A 3 -20.25 14.54 -5.75
C ASP A 3 -20.29 13.60 -4.54
N THR A 4 -19.34 12.66 -4.51
CA THR A 4 -19.25 11.70 -3.43
C THR A 4 -19.06 12.48 -2.13
N TYR A 5 -20.02 12.33 -1.21
CA TYR A 5 -20.11 12.93 0.14
C TYR A 5 -18.82 12.90 0.99
N PHE A 6 -17.77 12.24 0.53
CA PHE A 6 -16.49 12.09 1.21
C PHE A 6 -15.70 13.40 1.36
N TRP A 7 -15.94 14.40 0.50
CA TRP A 7 -15.16 15.66 0.46
C TRP A 7 -15.93 16.91 0.87
N GLN A 8 -17.14 16.77 1.42
CA GLN A 8 -17.91 17.93 1.88
C GLN A 8 -17.40 18.48 3.21
N ASP A 9 -17.47 19.80 3.36
CA ASP A 9 -17.26 20.49 4.63
C ASP A 9 -18.35 20.06 5.64
N LEU A 10 -17.99 19.09 6.49
CA LEU A 10 -18.88 18.51 7.49
C LEU A 10 -19.24 19.51 8.60
N THR A 11 -18.58 20.67 8.70
CA THR A 11 -18.92 21.69 9.72
C THR A 11 -20.32 22.27 9.53
N LYS A 12 -20.86 22.19 8.30
CA LYS A 12 -22.21 22.61 7.95
C LYS A 12 -23.19 21.43 7.80
N ALA A 13 -22.73 20.20 8.07
CA ALA A 13 -23.59 19.03 7.97
C ALA A 13 -24.67 19.11 9.06
N GLU A 14 -25.93 19.16 8.63
CA GLU A 14 -27.04 19.17 9.59
C GLU A 14 -27.22 17.81 10.32
N ALA A 15 -26.49 16.77 9.92
CA ALA A 15 -26.51 15.45 10.52
C ALA A 15 -25.30 15.29 11.44
N VAL A 16 -25.56 15.24 12.74
CA VAL A 16 -24.53 15.34 13.78
C VAL A 16 -24.05 13.97 14.29
N ASN A 17 -24.74 12.89 13.90
CA ASN A 17 -24.39 11.51 14.24
C ASN A 17 -24.99 10.50 13.24
N ILE A 18 -24.52 9.25 13.30
CA ILE A 18 -24.93 8.18 12.36
C ILE A 18 -26.44 7.92 12.33
N LEU A 19 -27.11 8.06 13.48
CA LEU A 19 -28.56 7.86 13.58
C LEU A 19 -29.31 9.00 12.87
N SER A 20 -28.85 10.24 13.05
CA SER A 20 -29.40 11.42 12.38
C SER A 20 -29.13 11.41 10.87
N ILE A 21 -27.98 10.88 10.43
CA ILE A 21 -27.69 10.64 9.02
C ILE A 21 -28.73 9.64 8.49
N PHE A 22 -28.92 8.50 9.14
CA PHE A 22 -29.87 7.48 8.73
C PHE A 22 -31.31 7.99 8.67
N VAL A 23 -31.77 8.70 9.70
CA VAL A 23 -33.14 9.27 9.75
C VAL A 23 -33.35 10.34 8.67
N LYS A 24 -32.39 11.25 8.47
CA LYS A 24 -32.49 12.28 7.41
C LYS A 24 -32.47 11.66 6.02
N SER A 25 -31.65 10.63 5.84
CA SER A 25 -31.54 9.83 4.63
C SER A 25 -32.84 9.10 4.29
N LEU A 26 -33.51 8.49 5.28
CA LEU A 26 -34.84 7.88 5.12
C LEU A 26 -35.93 8.91 4.79
N ASN A 27 -35.90 10.09 5.42
CA ASN A 27 -36.85 11.17 5.13
C ASN A 27 -36.68 11.70 3.70
N GLY A 28 -35.46 11.65 3.15
CA GLY A 28 -35.16 11.95 1.75
C GLY A 28 -35.84 11.02 0.74
N MET A 29 -36.25 9.81 1.12
CA MET A 29 -36.96 8.89 0.21
C MET A 29 -38.33 9.42 -0.25
N ARG A 30 -38.93 10.35 0.50
CA ARG A 30 -40.25 10.91 0.18
C ARG A 30 -40.18 12.09 -0.80
N ASP A 31 -39.00 12.64 -1.03
CA ASP A 31 -38.79 13.84 -1.82
C ASP A 31 -37.86 13.53 -3.00
N VAL A 32 -38.40 13.59 -4.23
CA VAL A 32 -37.67 13.23 -5.46
C VAL A 32 -36.45 14.14 -5.69
N GLN A 33 -36.44 15.33 -5.10
CA GLN A 33 -35.33 16.29 -5.22
C GLN A 33 -34.23 16.07 -4.18
N ARG A 34 -34.47 15.22 -3.16
CA ARG A 34 -33.47 14.90 -2.14
C ARG A 34 -32.66 13.67 -2.52
N PRO A 35 -31.37 13.64 -2.16
CA PRO A 35 -30.55 12.46 -2.32
C PRO A 35 -31.16 11.29 -1.55
N ARG A 36 -31.32 10.16 -2.25
CA ARG A 36 -31.84 8.92 -1.67
C ARG A 36 -30.86 8.37 -0.63
N PRO A 37 -31.33 7.51 0.29
CA PRO A 37 -30.43 6.77 1.14
C PRO A 37 -29.43 5.99 0.31
N LEU A 38 -28.16 6.30 0.55
CA LEU A 38 -27.06 5.57 -0.03
C LEU A 38 -26.99 4.25 0.71
N TRP A 39 -27.24 3.16 0.00
CA TRP A 39 -27.01 1.80 0.48
C TRP A 39 -25.79 1.31 -0.31
N PRO A 40 -24.56 1.55 0.21
CA PRO A 40 -23.35 1.39 -0.58
C PRO A 40 -23.20 0.00 -1.19
N GLU A 41 -23.60 -1.03 -0.46
CA GLU A 41 -23.54 -2.42 -0.94
C GLU A 41 -24.50 -2.67 -2.10
N LEU A 42 -25.73 -2.15 -2.03
CA LEU A 42 -26.70 -2.28 -3.12
C LEU A 42 -26.30 -1.43 -4.33
N ASP A 43 -25.89 -0.17 -4.11
CA ASP A 43 -25.43 0.72 -5.17
C ASP A 43 -24.21 0.13 -5.90
N ALA A 44 -23.24 -0.41 -5.14
CA ALA A 44 -22.09 -1.10 -5.72
C ALA A 44 -22.48 -2.37 -6.49
N LEU A 45 -23.46 -3.13 -6.02
CA LEU A 45 -23.99 -4.30 -6.72
C LEU A 45 -24.67 -3.89 -8.03
N LEU A 46 -25.57 -2.91 -8.00
CA LEU A 46 -26.28 -2.42 -9.17
C LEU A 46 -25.29 -1.90 -10.23
N PHE A 47 -24.39 -1.00 -9.82
CA PHE A 47 -23.40 -0.41 -10.71
C PHE A 47 -22.43 -1.45 -11.29
N ASN A 48 -21.78 -2.26 -10.46
CA ASN A 48 -20.71 -3.14 -10.95
C ASN A 48 -21.22 -4.43 -11.59
N VAL A 49 -22.33 -4.98 -11.09
CA VAL A 49 -22.85 -6.30 -11.50
C VAL A 49 -24.02 -6.16 -12.46
N VAL A 50 -25.06 -5.39 -12.12
CA VAL A 50 -26.27 -5.29 -12.96
C VAL A 50 -26.01 -4.43 -14.20
N GLU A 51 -25.38 -3.26 -14.04
CA GLU A 51 -25.01 -2.38 -15.15
C GLU A 51 -23.71 -2.82 -15.84
N GLY A 52 -22.99 -3.81 -15.30
CA GLY A 52 -21.77 -4.36 -15.89
C GLY A 52 -20.56 -3.43 -15.82
N LYS A 53 -20.58 -2.35 -15.03
CA LYS A 53 -19.50 -1.36 -14.94
C LYS A 53 -18.20 -1.89 -14.34
N SER A 54 -18.23 -3.10 -13.77
CA SER A 54 -17.01 -3.77 -13.31
C SER A 54 -15.94 -3.85 -14.41
N SER A 55 -16.30 -4.00 -15.69
CA SER A 55 -15.32 -4.09 -16.78
C SER A 55 -14.49 -2.83 -17.02
N GLU A 56 -14.94 -1.66 -16.56
CA GLU A 56 -14.22 -0.38 -16.71
C GLU A 56 -12.89 -0.38 -15.91
N TRP A 57 -12.78 -1.23 -14.89
CA TRP A 57 -11.55 -1.44 -14.11
C TRP A 57 -10.60 -2.47 -14.75
N GLY A 58 -10.84 -2.84 -16.01
CA GLY A 58 -10.11 -3.86 -16.75
C GLY A 58 -10.75 -5.25 -16.65
N VAL A 59 -10.46 -6.12 -17.62
CA VAL A 59 -11.06 -7.45 -17.73
C VAL A 59 -10.01 -8.57 -17.66
N SER A 60 -10.44 -9.73 -17.16
CA SER A 60 -9.63 -10.94 -17.15
C SER A 60 -10.48 -12.16 -17.49
N PRO A 61 -9.91 -13.18 -18.17
CA PRO A 61 -10.63 -14.40 -18.51
C PRO A 61 -11.33 -15.03 -17.30
N TRP A 62 -12.50 -15.66 -17.49
CA TRP A 62 -13.33 -16.21 -16.41
C TRP A 62 -12.55 -17.14 -15.45
N HIS A 63 -11.63 -17.93 -15.98
CA HIS A 63 -10.80 -18.87 -15.22
C HIS A 63 -9.63 -18.23 -14.45
N ALA A 64 -9.38 -16.91 -14.58
CA ALA A 64 -8.17 -16.27 -14.04
C ALA A 64 -8.06 -16.38 -12.51
N TYR A 65 -9.19 -16.46 -11.81
CA TYR A 65 -9.19 -16.77 -10.38
C TYR A 65 -8.51 -18.11 -10.10
N VAL A 66 -8.89 -19.16 -10.84
CA VAL A 66 -8.40 -20.53 -10.63
C VAL A 66 -6.98 -20.73 -11.17
N THR A 67 -6.66 -20.15 -12.34
CA THR A 67 -5.37 -20.41 -13.02
C THR A 67 -4.24 -19.48 -12.59
N SER A 68 -4.55 -18.27 -12.12
CA SER A 68 -3.55 -17.27 -11.74
C SER A 68 -3.61 -16.95 -10.25
N LEU A 69 -4.79 -16.58 -9.72
CA LEU A 69 -4.90 -16.05 -8.36
C LEU A 69 -4.76 -17.12 -7.28
N VAL A 70 -5.53 -18.22 -7.36
CA VAL A 70 -5.49 -19.32 -6.37
C VAL A 70 -4.07 -19.89 -6.21
N PRO A 71 -3.32 -20.19 -7.30
CA PRO A 71 -1.94 -20.64 -7.18
C PRO A 71 -1.01 -19.60 -6.55
N LYS A 72 -1.18 -18.31 -6.89
CA LYS A 72 -0.38 -17.21 -6.33
C LYS A 72 -0.59 -17.06 -4.83
N VAL A 73 -1.83 -17.11 -4.34
CA VAL A 73 -2.12 -16.95 -2.91
C VAL A 73 -1.77 -18.20 -2.10
N LEU A 74 -1.83 -19.39 -2.70
CA LEU A 74 -1.33 -20.62 -2.09
C LEU A 74 0.19 -20.66 -2.02
N ALA A 75 0.90 -20.13 -3.02
CA ALA A 75 2.36 -20.10 -3.09
C ALA A 75 3.00 -21.47 -2.71
N PHE A 76 3.83 -21.50 -1.67
CA PHE A 76 4.50 -22.73 -1.22
C PHE A 76 3.59 -23.68 -0.42
N THR A 77 2.36 -23.28 -0.09
CA THR A 77 1.35 -24.19 0.49
C THR A 77 0.59 -24.98 -0.58
N SER A 78 0.76 -24.66 -1.87
CA SER A 78 0.06 -25.36 -2.97
C SER A 78 0.25 -26.89 -2.99
N PRO A 79 1.43 -27.48 -2.68
CA PRO A 79 1.56 -28.93 -2.61
C PRO A 79 0.79 -29.54 -1.43
N LEU A 80 0.74 -28.82 -0.29
CA LEU A 80 -0.02 -29.24 0.88
C LEU A 80 -1.52 -29.27 0.58
N PHE A 81 -2.03 -28.25 -0.11
CA PHE A 81 -3.41 -28.21 -0.59
C PHE A 81 -3.72 -29.42 -1.49
N ALA A 82 -2.86 -29.71 -2.48
CA ALA A 82 -3.05 -30.85 -3.38
C ALA A 82 -3.05 -32.20 -2.64
N ILE A 83 -2.14 -32.40 -1.68
CA ILE A 83 -2.08 -33.60 -0.84
C ILE A 83 -3.32 -33.69 0.08
N GLY A 84 -3.82 -32.56 0.59
CA GLY A 84 -5.04 -32.48 1.38
C GLY A 84 -6.29 -32.85 0.57
N MET A 85 -6.41 -32.31 -0.65
CA MET A 85 -7.45 -32.68 -1.61
C MET A 85 -7.46 -34.19 -1.89
N LEU A 86 -6.28 -34.76 -2.16
CA LEU A 86 -6.15 -36.20 -2.40
C LEU A 86 -6.61 -37.03 -1.19
N GLN A 87 -6.33 -36.57 0.04
CA GLN A 87 -6.78 -37.25 1.25
C GLN A 87 -8.29 -37.17 1.45
N LEU A 88 -8.89 -36.01 1.19
CA LEU A 88 -10.34 -35.83 1.25
C LEU A 88 -11.07 -36.76 0.27
N ILE A 89 -10.45 -37.10 -0.87
CA ILE A 89 -11.00 -38.03 -1.85
C ILE A 89 -10.79 -39.50 -1.43
N ARG A 90 -9.61 -39.85 -0.91
CA ARG A 90 -9.22 -41.27 -0.70
C ARG A 90 -9.60 -41.86 0.65
N ARG A 91 -9.78 -41.05 1.70
CA ARG A 91 -10.03 -41.54 3.06
C ARG A 91 -11.52 -41.67 3.34
N LYS A 92 -11.86 -42.56 4.26
CA LYS A 92 -13.21 -42.59 4.85
C LYS A 92 -13.47 -41.24 5.52
N PRO A 93 -14.61 -40.58 5.23
CA PRO A 93 -14.88 -39.25 5.74
C PRO A 93 -15.02 -39.25 7.26
N SER A 94 -14.25 -38.38 7.92
CA SER A 94 -14.51 -37.97 9.30
C SER A 94 -15.38 -36.72 9.35
N VAL A 95 -15.93 -36.38 10.52
CA VAL A 95 -16.68 -35.12 10.73
C VAL A 95 -15.85 -33.89 10.36
N ALA A 96 -14.54 -33.91 10.64
CA ALA A 96 -13.64 -32.82 10.27
C ALA A 96 -13.45 -32.70 8.75
N ASP A 97 -13.38 -33.84 8.06
CA ASP A 97 -13.25 -33.87 6.59
C ASP A 97 -14.51 -33.32 5.91
N GLU A 98 -15.71 -33.63 6.43
CA GLU A 98 -16.96 -33.07 5.88
C GLU A 98 -17.04 -31.55 6.07
N ARG A 99 -16.59 -31.04 7.23
CA ARG A 99 -16.49 -29.59 7.46
C ARG A 99 -15.50 -28.93 6.48
N ALA A 100 -14.35 -29.58 6.24
CA ALA A 100 -13.37 -29.09 5.28
C ALA A 100 -13.94 -29.07 3.84
N ARG A 101 -14.70 -30.11 3.44
CA ARG A 101 -15.38 -30.15 2.13
C ARG A 101 -16.45 -29.07 2.01
N PHE A 102 -17.23 -28.83 3.06
CA PHE A 102 -18.21 -27.74 3.07
C PHE A 102 -17.54 -26.38 2.90
N LEU A 103 -16.46 -26.11 3.65
CA LEU A 103 -15.68 -24.87 3.50
C LEU A 103 -15.11 -24.73 2.09
N LEU A 104 -14.58 -25.82 1.52
CA LEU A 104 -14.06 -25.82 0.16
C LEU A 104 -15.16 -25.59 -0.88
N LEU A 105 -16.35 -26.17 -0.71
CA LEU A 105 -17.50 -25.94 -1.57
C LEU A 105 -17.94 -24.47 -1.52
N THR A 106 -17.99 -23.87 -0.33
CA THR A 106 -18.29 -22.45 -0.16
C THR A 106 -17.25 -21.58 -0.86
N ALA A 107 -15.96 -21.88 -0.69
CA ALA A 107 -14.87 -21.18 -1.37
C ALA A 107 -14.95 -21.33 -2.91
N ALA A 108 -15.22 -22.54 -3.40
CA ALA A 108 -15.36 -22.80 -4.83
C ALA A 108 -16.58 -22.07 -5.42
N THR A 109 -17.70 -22.04 -4.69
CA THR A 109 -18.91 -21.31 -5.08
C THR A 109 -18.64 -19.81 -5.14
N HIS A 110 -17.99 -19.26 -4.13
CA HIS A 110 -17.57 -17.85 -4.09
C HIS A 110 -16.74 -17.48 -5.33
N ILE A 111 -15.72 -18.28 -5.65
CA ILE A 111 -14.89 -18.06 -6.83
C ILE A 111 -15.66 -18.23 -8.13
N ALA A 112 -16.54 -19.23 -8.22
CA ALA A 112 -17.36 -19.44 -9.41
C ALA A 112 -18.28 -18.25 -9.69
N VAL A 113 -18.94 -17.71 -8.66
CA VAL A 113 -19.80 -16.52 -8.78
C VAL A 113 -18.97 -15.30 -9.20
N LEU A 114 -17.85 -15.03 -8.52
CA LEU A 114 -16.99 -13.90 -8.89
C LEU A 114 -16.36 -14.05 -10.29
N SER A 115 -16.14 -15.28 -10.76
CA SER A 115 -15.58 -15.56 -12.08
C SER A 115 -16.46 -15.08 -13.24
N ILE A 116 -17.77 -14.88 -13.00
CA ILE A 116 -18.74 -14.36 -13.97
C ILE A 116 -18.47 -12.88 -14.28
N LEU A 117 -17.92 -12.12 -13.32
CA LEU A 117 -17.63 -10.70 -13.51
C LEU A 117 -16.42 -10.49 -14.43
N GLY A 118 -16.49 -9.43 -15.25
CA GLY A 118 -15.41 -9.08 -16.19
C GLY A 118 -14.11 -8.76 -15.48
N HIS A 119 -14.18 -7.92 -14.46
CA HIS A 119 -13.05 -7.56 -13.61
C HIS A 119 -12.78 -8.59 -12.53
N LYS A 120 -11.50 -8.85 -12.28
CA LYS A 120 -11.04 -9.84 -11.30
C LYS A 120 -9.93 -9.24 -10.47
N GLU A 121 -10.16 -9.23 -9.18
CA GLU A 121 -9.21 -8.72 -8.22
C GLU A 121 -8.96 -9.72 -7.09
N TRP A 122 -7.71 -9.80 -6.64
CA TRP A 122 -7.29 -10.73 -5.60
C TRP A 122 -7.97 -10.47 -4.26
N ARG A 123 -8.27 -9.19 -3.96
CA ARG A 123 -8.95 -8.78 -2.72
C ARG A 123 -10.33 -9.42 -2.58
N PHE A 124 -11.08 -9.56 -3.68
CA PHE A 124 -12.38 -10.23 -3.66
C PHE A 124 -12.28 -11.74 -3.44
N ALA A 125 -11.19 -12.37 -3.89
CA ALA A 125 -10.93 -13.79 -3.68
C ALA A 125 -10.27 -14.09 -2.32
N PHE A 126 -9.73 -13.09 -1.62
CA PHE A 126 -8.94 -13.28 -0.40
C PHE A 126 -9.66 -14.09 0.69
N TYR A 127 -10.99 -13.98 0.75
CA TYR A 127 -11.84 -14.65 1.73
C TYR A 127 -11.85 -16.18 1.65
N ILE A 128 -11.36 -16.79 0.55
CA ILE A 128 -11.25 -18.26 0.44
C ILE A 128 -10.04 -18.83 1.19
N LEU A 129 -9.06 -17.99 1.56
CA LEU A 129 -7.79 -18.44 2.12
C LEU A 129 -7.94 -19.32 3.38
N PRO A 130 -8.82 -19.01 4.34
CA PRO A 130 -9.04 -19.89 5.49
C PRO A 130 -9.47 -21.31 5.07
N ALA A 131 -10.38 -21.43 4.10
CA ALA A 131 -10.85 -22.73 3.60
C ALA A 131 -9.70 -23.51 2.92
N LEU A 132 -8.92 -22.84 2.08
CA LEU A 132 -7.74 -23.45 1.45
C LEU A 132 -6.71 -23.91 2.49
N ASN A 133 -6.47 -23.11 3.53
CA ASN A 133 -5.54 -23.44 4.62
C ASN A 133 -6.00 -24.65 5.44
N VAL A 134 -7.31 -24.80 5.68
CA VAL A 134 -7.86 -26.01 6.34
C VAL A 134 -7.52 -27.27 5.53
N VAL A 135 -7.71 -27.23 4.21
CA VAL A 135 -7.36 -28.36 3.34
C VAL A 135 -5.84 -28.59 3.31
N SER A 136 -5.04 -27.52 3.22
CA SER A 136 -3.58 -27.61 3.32
C SER A 136 -3.11 -28.23 4.63
N ALA A 137 -3.80 -27.96 5.76
CA ALA A 137 -3.47 -28.54 7.05
C ALA A 137 -3.69 -30.07 7.07
N ILE A 138 -4.76 -30.57 6.44
CA ILE A 138 -4.96 -32.01 6.24
C ILE A 138 -3.79 -32.61 5.46
N GLY A 139 -3.33 -31.90 4.42
CA GLY A 139 -2.13 -32.27 3.66
C GLY A 139 -0.88 -32.37 4.54
N ALA A 140 -0.60 -31.32 5.31
CA ALA A 140 0.52 -31.24 6.24
C ALA A 140 0.49 -32.36 7.30
N CYS A 141 -0.67 -32.64 7.90
CA CYS A 141 -0.82 -33.71 8.88
C CYS A 141 -0.44 -35.08 8.34
N SER A 142 -0.65 -35.34 7.05
CA SER A 142 -0.20 -36.60 6.43
C SER A 142 1.30 -36.65 6.21
N LEU A 143 1.94 -35.53 5.86
CA LEU A 143 3.39 -35.45 5.72
C LEU A 143 4.09 -35.61 7.07
N MET A 144 3.49 -35.15 8.17
CA MET A 144 4.06 -35.29 9.52
C MET A 144 4.25 -36.74 9.98
N ARG A 145 3.63 -37.72 9.32
CA ARG A 145 3.69 -39.14 9.71
C ARG A 145 5.00 -39.84 9.34
N SER A 146 5.80 -39.28 8.43
CA SER A 146 7.06 -39.87 8.00
C SER A 146 8.22 -38.88 8.14
N TRP A 147 9.44 -39.37 8.33
CA TRP A 147 10.62 -38.51 8.39
C TRP A 147 10.82 -37.70 7.09
N PRO A 148 10.73 -38.31 5.88
CA PRO A 148 10.81 -37.55 4.63
C PRO A 148 9.72 -36.48 4.51
N GLY A 149 8.49 -36.79 4.94
CA GLY A 149 7.39 -35.82 4.89
C GLY A 149 7.58 -34.65 5.86
N ARG A 150 8.14 -34.89 7.06
CA ARG A 150 8.53 -33.81 7.99
C ARG A 150 9.60 -32.90 7.39
N VAL A 151 10.60 -33.48 6.71
CA VAL A 151 11.62 -32.70 5.99
C VAL A 151 10.97 -31.85 4.91
N THR A 152 10.08 -32.43 4.07
CA THR A 152 9.34 -31.68 3.05
C THR A 152 8.52 -30.54 3.66
N LEU A 153 7.78 -30.80 4.74
CA LEU A 153 6.99 -29.78 5.43
C LEU A 153 7.86 -28.64 5.98
N ALA A 154 8.98 -28.96 6.61
CA ALA A 154 9.95 -27.98 7.10
C ALA A 154 10.52 -27.15 5.95
N SER A 155 10.86 -27.76 4.81
CA SER A 155 11.33 -27.05 3.63
C SER A 155 10.27 -26.10 3.07
N LEU A 156 9.02 -26.54 2.93
CA LEU A 156 7.92 -25.68 2.46
C LEU A 156 7.65 -24.52 3.41
N LEU A 157 7.73 -24.75 4.72
CA LEU A 157 7.60 -23.70 5.73
C LEU A 157 8.72 -22.66 5.61
N LEU A 158 9.97 -23.11 5.51
CA LEU A 158 11.11 -22.20 5.33
C LEU A 158 11.01 -21.39 4.03
N LEU A 159 10.57 -22.01 2.93
CA LEU A 159 10.32 -21.32 1.67
C LEU A 159 9.19 -20.30 1.80
N GLN A 160 8.11 -20.63 2.51
CA GLN A 160 7.00 -19.69 2.75
C GLN A 160 7.42 -18.51 3.63
N ILE A 161 8.20 -18.75 4.69
CA ILE A 161 8.77 -17.69 5.53
C ILE A 161 9.66 -16.78 4.68
N GLY A 162 10.56 -17.37 3.87
CA GLY A 162 11.43 -16.62 2.97
C GLY A 162 10.66 -15.79 1.95
N LEU A 163 9.58 -16.34 1.38
CA LEU A 163 8.70 -15.61 0.46
C LEU A 163 7.98 -14.46 1.15
N SER A 164 7.30 -14.72 2.27
CA SER A 164 6.55 -13.71 3.02
C SER A 164 7.46 -12.55 3.43
N TRP A 165 8.66 -12.88 3.89
CA TRP A 165 9.68 -11.91 4.24
C TRP A 165 10.14 -11.10 3.02
N PHE A 166 10.49 -11.77 1.91
CA PHE A 166 10.90 -11.11 0.68
C PHE A 166 9.81 -10.18 0.12
N THR A 167 8.56 -10.63 0.04
CA THR A 167 7.44 -9.79 -0.42
C THR A 167 7.13 -8.67 0.56
N GLY A 168 7.30 -8.89 1.87
CA GLY A 168 7.15 -7.87 2.89
C GLY A 168 8.21 -6.77 2.76
N TYR A 169 9.47 -7.15 2.51
CA TYR A 169 10.55 -6.20 2.21
C TYR A 169 10.25 -5.38 0.96
N LEU A 170 9.87 -6.05 -0.15
CA LEU A 170 9.48 -5.36 -1.38
C LEU A 170 8.30 -4.40 -1.17
N SER A 171 7.32 -4.81 -0.36
CA SER A 171 6.21 -3.95 0.03
C SER A 171 6.69 -2.74 0.82
N GLY A 172 7.67 -2.89 1.72
CA GLY A 172 8.19 -1.80 2.54
C GLY A 172 8.88 -0.72 1.71
N ILE A 173 9.71 -1.10 0.74
CA ILE A 173 10.40 -0.15 -0.16
C ILE A 173 9.48 0.49 -1.22
N ASN A 174 8.20 0.10 -1.25
CA ASN A 174 7.19 0.66 -2.17
C ASN A 174 6.39 1.81 -1.56
N TYR A 175 6.86 2.38 -0.43
CA TYR A 175 6.28 3.57 0.22
C TYR A 175 7.26 4.77 0.28
N PRO A 176 7.83 5.20 -0.87
CA PRO A 176 8.78 6.33 -0.90
C PRO A 176 8.19 7.66 -0.42
N GLY A 177 6.89 7.92 -0.63
CA GLY A 177 6.25 9.15 -0.14
C GLY A 177 6.25 9.25 1.39
N GLY A 178 5.99 8.13 2.07
CA GLY A 178 6.06 8.07 3.53
C GLY A 178 7.47 8.33 4.07
N GLU A 179 8.50 7.80 3.40
CA GLU A 179 9.90 8.08 3.75
C GLU A 179 10.27 9.55 3.45
N ALA A 180 9.75 10.13 2.37
CA ALA A 180 9.99 11.52 2.01
C ALA A 180 9.49 12.49 3.07
N LEU A 181 8.28 12.26 3.57
CA LEU A 181 7.72 13.09 4.64
C LEU A 181 8.51 12.96 5.94
N LYS A 182 8.91 11.74 6.30
CA LYS A 182 9.78 11.49 7.45
C LYS A 182 11.12 12.21 7.34
N LEU A 183 11.77 12.15 6.16
CA LEU A 183 13.02 12.85 5.91
C LEU A 183 12.86 14.37 5.96
N LEU A 184 11.75 14.90 5.46
CA LEU A 184 11.43 16.33 5.56
C LEU A 184 11.32 16.79 7.02
N HIS A 185 10.61 16.03 7.87
CA HIS A 185 10.51 16.33 9.29
C HIS A 185 11.87 16.31 9.98
N LEU A 186 12.72 15.32 9.67
CA LEU A 186 14.07 15.24 10.22
C LEU A 186 14.93 16.44 9.80
N GLN A 187 14.93 16.78 8.51
CA GLN A 187 15.70 17.90 7.97
C GLN A 187 15.28 19.23 8.60
N LEU A 188 13.98 19.49 8.68
CA LEU A 188 13.46 20.73 9.25
C LEU A 188 13.59 20.79 10.77
N SER A 189 13.57 19.66 11.48
CA SER A 189 13.87 19.65 12.93
C SER A 189 15.30 20.11 13.23
N LEU A 190 16.24 19.93 12.29
CA LEU A 190 17.64 20.33 12.42
C LEU A 190 17.92 21.77 11.94
N THR A 191 17.07 22.30 11.06
CA THR A 191 17.34 23.55 10.32
C THR A 191 16.28 24.64 10.50
N ALA A 192 15.17 24.35 11.19
CA ALA A 192 14.06 25.27 11.32
C ALA A 192 14.49 26.57 12.03
N THR A 193 14.23 27.68 11.35
CA THR A 193 14.23 29.01 11.96
C THR A 193 12.87 29.26 12.63
N PRO A 194 12.84 29.67 13.90
CA PRO A 194 11.61 30.01 14.59
C PRO A 194 10.82 31.09 13.82
N GLY A 195 9.51 30.88 13.65
CA GLY A 195 8.59 31.86 13.06
C GLY A 195 8.36 31.75 11.54
N VAL A 196 9.02 30.81 10.84
CA VAL A 196 8.72 30.56 9.41
C VAL A 196 7.57 29.56 9.28
N LYS A 197 6.46 30.00 8.68
CA LYS A 197 5.33 29.13 8.35
C LYS A 197 5.75 28.08 7.31
N VAL A 198 5.57 26.80 7.63
CA VAL A 198 5.87 25.70 6.73
C VAL A 198 4.59 25.27 6.00
N VAL A 199 4.64 25.29 4.67
CA VAL A 199 3.55 24.84 3.80
C VAL A 199 4.14 23.81 2.85
N VAL A 200 3.77 22.55 3.05
CA VAL A 200 4.25 21.40 2.28
C VAL A 200 3.16 20.98 1.31
N HIS A 201 3.44 21.03 0.01
CA HIS A 201 2.57 20.42 -0.98
C HIS A 201 2.98 18.98 -1.23
N ILE A 202 2.00 18.09 -1.30
CA ILE A 202 2.16 16.64 -1.47
C ILE A 202 1.39 16.25 -2.73
N ASN A 203 2.12 15.88 -3.79
CA ASN A 203 1.52 15.38 -5.02
C ASN A 203 0.83 14.01 -4.81
N VAL A 204 0.07 13.60 -5.83
CA VAL A 204 -0.71 12.36 -5.88
C VAL A 204 0.16 11.13 -5.64
N LEU A 205 1.30 10.97 -6.33
CA LEU A 205 2.14 9.78 -6.17
C LEU A 205 2.70 9.65 -4.73
N PRO A 206 3.31 10.68 -4.11
CA PRO A 206 3.70 10.60 -2.71
C PRO A 206 2.53 10.35 -1.75
N ALA A 207 1.36 10.96 -2.01
CA ALA A 207 0.14 10.68 -1.24
C ALA A 207 -0.27 9.19 -1.30
N MET A 208 -0.21 8.59 -2.48
CA MET A 208 -0.52 7.17 -2.71
C MET A 208 0.57 6.22 -2.22
N THR A 209 1.80 6.71 -2.01
CA THR A 209 2.96 5.91 -1.61
C THR A 209 3.42 6.20 -0.17
N GLY A 210 2.48 6.49 0.72
CA GLY A 210 2.70 6.38 2.16
C GLY A 210 2.61 7.67 2.96
N VAL A 211 2.34 8.83 2.34
CA VAL A 211 2.06 10.06 3.11
C VAL A 211 0.68 9.96 3.77
N THR A 212 0.68 9.73 5.09
CA THR A 212 -0.54 9.57 5.90
C THR A 212 -0.73 10.70 6.92
N LEU A 213 -1.97 10.86 7.41
CA LEU A 213 -2.29 11.85 8.44
C LEU A 213 -1.57 11.59 9.78
N PHE A 214 -1.20 10.33 10.05
CA PHE A 214 -0.41 9.96 11.22
C PHE A 214 1.02 10.51 11.17
N GLN A 215 1.55 10.73 9.96
CA GLN A 215 2.87 11.33 9.78
C GLN A 215 2.83 12.86 9.84
N SER A 216 1.68 13.49 9.69
CA SER A 216 1.51 14.95 9.80
C SER A 216 1.64 15.42 11.25
N VAL A 217 2.80 15.23 11.88
CA VAL A 217 3.04 15.46 13.31
C VAL A 217 2.95 16.93 13.73
N ASN A 218 3.13 17.85 12.78
CA ASN A 218 3.01 19.30 13.01
C ASN A 218 1.68 19.87 12.51
N LEU A 219 0.65 19.03 12.28
CA LEU A 219 -0.67 19.48 11.85
C LEU A 219 -1.50 19.99 13.03
N GLU A 220 -2.25 21.06 12.81
CA GLU A 220 -3.23 21.57 13.76
C GLU A 220 -4.44 20.62 13.80
N ARG A 221 -4.79 20.15 15.00
CA ARG A 221 -5.90 19.20 15.20
C ARG A 221 -6.85 19.77 16.25
N ASP A 222 -8.12 19.79 15.89
CA ASP A 222 -9.19 20.16 16.82
C ASP A 222 -9.25 19.13 17.95
N THR A 223 -9.16 19.62 19.19
CA THR A 223 -9.39 18.78 20.37
C THR A 223 -10.90 18.62 20.54
N SER A 224 -11.39 17.38 20.45
CA SER A 224 -12.80 17.08 20.73
C SER A 224 -13.00 17.11 22.24
N PRO A 225 -13.89 17.96 22.81
CA PRO A 225 -14.10 18.07 24.25
C PRO A 225 -14.90 16.89 24.86
N GLY A 226 -14.82 15.70 24.26
CA GLY A 226 -15.66 14.54 24.57
C GLY A 226 -14.98 13.47 25.42
N LEU A 227 -15.75 12.42 25.77
CA LEU A 227 -15.32 11.28 26.59
C LEU A 227 -14.03 10.56 26.11
N PHE A 228 -13.69 10.72 24.82
CA PHE A 228 -12.50 10.16 24.18
C PHE A 228 -11.21 10.97 24.40
N ASP A 229 -11.27 12.07 25.16
CA ASP A 229 -10.09 12.87 25.53
C ASP A 229 -9.06 12.05 26.35
N ARG A 230 -9.49 10.96 26.99
CA ARG A 230 -8.59 9.97 27.63
C ARG A 230 -7.65 9.24 26.65
N LEU A 231 -7.93 9.30 25.35
CA LEU A 231 -7.08 8.79 24.28
C LEU A 231 -6.33 9.93 23.55
N ALA A 232 -6.47 11.20 23.97
CA ALA A 232 -5.79 12.32 23.33
C ALA A 232 -4.26 12.13 23.31
N ASP A 233 -3.68 11.62 24.40
CA ASP A 233 -2.25 11.30 24.48
C ASP A 233 -1.82 10.13 23.59
N THR A 234 -2.77 9.34 23.08
CA THR A 234 -2.51 8.25 22.12
C THR A 234 -2.66 8.71 20.66
N LEU A 235 -3.23 9.90 20.43
CA LEU A 235 -3.35 10.50 19.12
C LEU A 235 -2.09 11.34 18.82
N PRO A 236 -1.74 11.52 17.52
CA PRO A 236 -0.58 12.32 17.17
C PRO A 236 -0.72 13.75 17.72
N ALA A 237 0.33 14.23 18.39
CA ALA A 237 0.34 15.51 19.09
C ALA A 237 -0.14 16.67 18.19
N THR A 238 -0.94 17.57 18.77
CA THR A 238 -1.30 18.83 18.12
C THR A 238 -0.10 19.78 18.18
N CYS A 239 0.23 20.43 17.06
CA CYS A 239 1.22 21.49 17.05
C CYS A 239 0.78 22.67 17.95
N LYS A 240 1.74 23.40 18.50
CA LYS A 240 1.45 24.73 19.06
C LYS A 240 1.13 25.67 17.89
N SER A 241 0.14 26.55 18.07
CA SER A 241 -0.39 27.48 17.03
C SER A 241 0.71 28.14 16.17
N ASP A 242 1.81 28.57 16.78
CA ASP A 242 2.88 29.32 16.08
C ASP A 242 3.88 28.44 15.32
N SER A 243 3.77 27.11 15.42
CA SER A 243 4.67 26.14 14.78
C SER A 243 3.94 25.14 13.88
N CYS A 244 2.68 25.37 13.58
CA CYS A 244 1.85 24.47 12.78
C CYS A 244 2.24 24.49 11.29
N TRP A 245 2.23 23.30 10.69
CA TRP A 245 2.50 23.10 9.28
C TRP A 245 1.18 22.92 8.53
N VAL A 246 1.16 23.40 7.28
CA VAL A 246 0.09 23.09 6.33
C VAL A 246 0.57 21.95 5.44
N TYR A 247 -0.20 20.88 5.37
CA TYR A 247 0.02 19.74 4.48
C TYR A 247 -1.01 19.79 3.36
N ASP A 248 -0.66 20.46 2.28
CA ASP A 248 -1.54 20.66 1.13
C ASP A 248 -1.49 19.45 0.20
N LYS A 249 -2.67 19.04 -0.30
CA LYS A 249 -2.84 17.95 -1.27
C LYS A 249 -3.71 18.40 -2.44
N THR A 250 -3.69 19.70 -2.74
CA THR A 250 -4.55 20.27 -3.79
C THR A 250 -4.18 19.67 -5.13
N GLU A 251 -5.10 18.96 -5.75
CA GLU A 251 -4.89 18.36 -7.08
C GLU A 251 -5.06 19.43 -8.18
N ASP A 252 -4.62 19.12 -9.40
CA ASP A 252 -4.80 19.95 -10.59
C ASP A 252 -4.26 21.39 -10.51
N LEU A 253 -3.13 21.58 -9.82
CA LEU A 253 -2.42 22.86 -9.81
C LEU A 253 -1.97 23.26 -11.24
N PRO A 254 -2.09 24.54 -11.62
CA PRO A 254 -1.67 25.00 -12.94
C PRO A 254 -0.17 24.82 -13.13
N LEU A 255 0.23 24.26 -14.28
CA LEU A 255 1.64 23.97 -14.60
C LEU A 255 2.29 25.05 -15.47
N SER A 256 1.51 25.81 -16.23
CA SER A 256 2.00 26.84 -17.16
C SER A 256 1.30 28.19 -16.96
N GLY A 257 1.96 29.24 -17.44
CA GLY A 257 1.48 30.61 -17.39
C GLY A 257 1.61 31.30 -16.01
N PRO A 258 1.14 32.55 -15.89
CA PRO A 258 1.32 33.36 -14.67
C PRO A 258 0.60 32.78 -13.44
N ALA A 259 -0.54 32.12 -13.65
CA ALA A 259 -1.31 31.47 -12.59
C ALA A 259 -0.53 30.31 -11.93
N ALA A 260 0.27 29.58 -12.72
CA ALA A 260 1.14 28.53 -12.20
C ALA A 260 2.17 29.10 -11.21
N SER A 261 2.96 30.09 -11.64
CA SER A 261 3.97 30.70 -10.78
C SER A 261 3.38 31.22 -9.46
N ALA A 262 2.21 31.88 -9.53
CA ALA A 262 1.49 32.35 -8.35
C ALA A 262 1.06 31.21 -7.42
N ALA A 263 0.44 30.15 -7.95
CA ALA A 263 0.00 29.00 -7.17
C ALA A 263 1.16 28.29 -6.47
N TRP A 264 2.23 27.98 -7.21
CA TRP A 264 3.40 27.28 -6.70
C TRP A 264 4.21 28.12 -5.70
N SER A 265 4.17 29.45 -5.80
CA SER A 265 4.84 30.35 -4.84
C SER A 265 4.31 30.24 -3.41
N GLY A 266 3.08 29.75 -3.21
CA GLY A 266 2.46 29.59 -1.90
C GLY A 266 3.08 28.49 -1.03
N PHE A 267 3.83 27.57 -1.64
CA PHE A 267 4.44 26.43 -0.96
C PHE A 267 5.89 26.73 -0.57
N THR A 268 6.31 26.24 0.60
CA THR A 268 7.70 26.32 1.03
C THR A 268 8.48 25.05 0.68
N HIS A 269 7.81 23.90 0.69
CA HIS A 269 8.38 22.60 0.38
C HIS A 269 7.44 21.80 -0.52
N LEU A 270 8.01 20.93 -1.35
CA LEU A 270 7.25 19.97 -2.14
C LEU A 270 7.74 18.55 -1.88
N ILE A 271 6.80 17.62 -1.88
CA ILE A 271 7.04 16.20 -2.04
C ILE A 271 6.35 15.80 -3.34
N THR A 272 7.14 15.49 -4.37
CA THR A 272 6.62 15.36 -5.74
C THR A 272 7.30 14.23 -6.52
N GLU A 273 6.59 13.68 -7.50
CA GLU A 273 7.13 12.82 -8.56
C GLU A 273 7.80 13.59 -9.70
N ALA A 274 7.70 14.93 -9.71
CA ALA A 274 8.35 15.77 -10.71
C ALA A 274 9.87 15.69 -10.56
N SER A 275 10.53 15.20 -11.60
CA SER A 275 11.99 15.04 -11.62
C SER A 275 12.69 16.37 -11.37
N ASP A 276 13.70 16.33 -10.51
CA ASP A 276 14.55 17.48 -10.16
C ASP A 276 13.76 18.70 -9.63
N CYS A 277 12.56 18.46 -9.07
CA CYS A 277 11.65 19.49 -8.58
C CYS A 277 11.11 20.42 -9.68
N GLY A 278 11.10 19.97 -10.94
CA GLY A 278 10.63 20.73 -12.09
C GLY A 278 9.12 20.68 -12.25
N VAL A 279 8.40 21.60 -11.59
CA VAL A 279 6.92 21.64 -11.60
C VAL A 279 6.33 22.55 -12.67
N LEU A 280 7.09 23.54 -13.15
CA LEU A 280 6.61 24.48 -14.16
C LEU A 280 6.92 24.00 -15.58
N GLN A 281 5.97 24.25 -16.49
CA GLN A 281 6.04 23.95 -17.91
C GLN A 281 5.79 25.21 -18.74
N ASP A 282 6.29 25.23 -19.96
CA ASP A 282 5.95 26.22 -20.97
C ASP A 282 4.54 25.97 -21.55
N GLU A 283 4.08 26.86 -22.44
CA GLU A 283 2.76 26.73 -23.08
C GLU A 283 2.65 25.50 -24.00
N SER A 284 3.79 24.91 -24.40
CA SER A 284 3.85 23.68 -25.20
C SER A 284 3.84 22.41 -24.34
N GLY A 285 3.90 22.54 -23.01
CA GLY A 285 3.95 21.45 -22.05
C GLY A 285 5.37 20.92 -21.78
N ALA A 286 6.41 21.58 -22.27
CA ALA A 286 7.80 21.21 -21.98
C ALA A 286 8.23 21.81 -20.63
N ALA A 287 9.01 21.06 -19.86
CA ALA A 287 9.50 21.53 -18.56
C ALA A 287 10.41 22.77 -18.73
N LEU A 288 10.18 23.81 -17.92
CA LEU A 288 11.04 25.00 -17.94
C LEU A 288 12.46 24.66 -17.45
N PRO A 289 13.48 25.42 -17.90
CA PRO A 289 14.85 25.25 -17.45
C PRO A 289 14.98 25.30 -15.92
N GLN A 290 15.93 24.55 -15.36
CA GLN A 290 16.12 24.45 -13.91
C GLN A 290 16.35 25.80 -13.22
N SER A 291 16.89 26.80 -13.93
CA SER A 291 17.05 28.18 -13.42
C SER A 291 15.72 28.87 -13.14
N GLU A 292 14.69 28.57 -13.92
CA GLU A 292 13.35 29.16 -13.84
C GLU A 292 12.41 28.37 -12.91
N GLN A 293 12.80 27.15 -12.52
CA GLN A 293 12.05 26.36 -11.56
C GLN A 293 12.09 27.00 -10.16
N PRO A 294 10.95 27.11 -9.46
CA PRO A 294 10.89 27.78 -8.15
C PRO A 294 11.46 26.93 -7.00
N PHE A 295 11.74 25.65 -7.25
CA PHE A 295 12.20 24.71 -6.23
C PHE A 295 13.54 24.08 -6.59
N GLU A 296 14.24 23.62 -5.57
CA GLU A 296 15.48 22.87 -5.67
C GLU A 296 15.45 21.65 -4.74
N MET A 297 16.24 20.64 -5.09
CA MET A 297 16.33 19.40 -4.32
C MET A 297 17.06 19.63 -2.99
N ILE A 298 16.50 19.12 -1.90
CA ILE A 298 17.13 19.14 -0.57
C ILE A 298 18.01 17.91 -0.37
N THR A 299 17.59 16.78 -0.93
CA THR A 299 18.24 15.48 -0.79
C THR A 299 18.32 14.78 -2.15
N PRO A 300 19.18 13.77 -2.30
CA PRO A 300 19.05 12.82 -3.40
C PRO A 300 17.63 12.23 -3.45
N PRO A 301 17.11 11.89 -4.65
CA PRO A 301 15.76 11.40 -4.79
C PRO A 301 15.58 10.07 -4.09
N ILE A 302 14.39 9.90 -3.52
CA ILE A 302 14.01 8.70 -2.80
C ILE A 302 13.60 7.65 -3.82
N LYS A 303 14.26 6.51 -3.70
CA LYS A 303 14.08 5.40 -4.62
C LYS A 303 12.91 4.52 -4.16
N SER A 304 12.27 3.88 -5.13
CA SER A 304 11.28 2.85 -4.88
C SER A 304 11.50 1.66 -5.79
N PHE A 305 10.80 0.57 -5.47
CA PHE A 305 10.84 -0.65 -6.23
C PHE A 305 10.38 -0.44 -7.68
N ALA A 306 11.27 -0.69 -8.64
CA ALA A 306 11.00 -0.57 -10.06
C ALA A 306 10.88 -1.94 -10.76
N GLY A 307 11.26 -3.03 -10.08
CA GLY A 307 11.08 -4.38 -10.61
C GLY A 307 12.17 -5.36 -10.17
N LEU A 308 12.09 -6.57 -10.73
CA LEU A 308 13.06 -7.64 -10.51
C LEU A 308 13.81 -7.93 -11.80
N ARG A 309 15.14 -7.98 -11.71
CA ARG A 309 16.01 -8.40 -12.82
C ARG A 309 16.67 -9.73 -12.50
N ARG A 310 16.54 -10.71 -13.38
CA ARG A 310 17.18 -12.02 -13.19
C ARG A 310 18.71 -11.90 -13.24
N LYS A 311 19.40 -12.57 -12.33
CA LYS A 311 20.86 -12.69 -12.36
C LYS A 311 21.34 -13.68 -13.41
N SER A 312 22.54 -13.47 -13.92
CA SER A 312 23.20 -14.48 -14.75
C SER A 312 23.56 -15.73 -13.92
N VAL A 313 23.69 -16.88 -14.58
CA VAL A 313 24.11 -18.12 -13.91
C VAL A 313 25.48 -17.98 -13.25
N SER A 314 26.39 -17.22 -13.87
CA SER A 314 27.72 -16.93 -13.30
C SER A 314 27.64 -16.12 -12.01
N GLN A 315 26.76 -15.11 -11.96
CA GLN A 315 26.51 -14.32 -10.76
C GLN A 315 25.92 -15.17 -9.64
N ILE A 316 24.91 -16.00 -9.95
CA ILE A 316 24.28 -16.88 -8.96
C ILE A 316 25.31 -17.84 -8.35
N LYS A 317 26.18 -18.46 -9.18
CA LYS A 317 27.25 -19.34 -8.69
C LYS A 317 28.22 -18.59 -7.78
N ALA A 318 28.67 -17.40 -8.16
CA ALA A 318 29.56 -16.59 -7.36
C ALA A 318 28.94 -16.17 -6.02
N ASP A 319 27.65 -15.82 -6.02
CA ASP A 319 26.91 -15.41 -4.83
C ASP A 319 26.71 -16.58 -3.86
N LEU A 320 26.35 -17.77 -4.37
CA LEU A 320 26.20 -18.99 -3.57
C LEU A 320 27.51 -19.40 -2.88
N LEU A 321 28.66 -19.19 -3.52
CA LEU A 321 29.97 -19.46 -2.91
C LEU A 321 30.29 -18.48 -1.76
N ARG A 322 29.76 -17.26 -1.81
CA ARG A 322 29.98 -16.21 -0.80
C ARG A 322 28.96 -16.23 0.34
N LEU A 323 27.79 -16.81 0.09
CA LEU A 323 26.67 -16.86 1.03
C LEU A 323 27.02 -17.45 2.41
N PRO A 324 27.75 -18.58 2.54
CA PRO A 324 28.10 -19.13 3.85
C PRO A 324 28.91 -18.16 4.70
N LYS A 325 29.87 -17.45 4.08
CA LYS A 325 30.69 -16.45 4.76
C LYS A 325 29.85 -15.26 5.22
N ALA A 326 28.92 -14.80 4.38
CA ALA A 326 27.99 -13.73 4.72
C ALA A 326 27.08 -14.11 5.89
N LEU A 327 26.50 -15.32 5.89
CA LEU A 327 25.65 -15.82 6.97
C LEU A 327 26.42 -15.96 8.29
N LEU A 328 27.67 -16.42 8.26
CA LEU A 328 28.52 -16.49 9.46
C LEU A 328 28.82 -15.09 10.02
N SER A 329 29.00 -14.09 9.16
CA SER A 329 29.19 -12.70 9.60
C SER A 329 27.92 -12.04 10.17
N THR A 330 26.74 -12.64 9.97
CA THR A 330 25.46 -12.14 10.51
C THR A 330 25.10 -12.67 11.89
N LEU A 331 25.93 -13.53 12.48
CA LEU A 331 25.71 -14.03 13.84
C LEU A 331 25.96 -12.92 14.88
N PRO A 332 25.19 -12.86 15.99
CA PRO A 332 25.06 -11.67 16.83
C PRO A 332 26.30 -11.30 17.67
N PHE A 333 27.43 -11.99 17.49
CA PHE A 333 28.63 -11.82 18.32
C PHE A 333 29.60 -10.74 17.82
N ALA A 334 29.33 -10.11 16.67
CA ALA A 334 30.13 -8.98 16.19
C ALA A 334 29.31 -7.69 16.26
N GLY A 335 29.43 -6.96 17.37
CA GLY A 335 28.88 -5.61 17.50
C GLY A 335 29.56 -4.67 16.50
N GLY A 336 28.79 -4.14 15.56
CA GLY A 336 29.27 -3.08 14.68
C GLY A 336 28.52 -3.00 13.34
N SER A 337 27.81 -1.88 13.16
CA SER A 337 27.10 -1.40 11.95
C SER A 337 25.70 -1.98 11.67
N SER A 338 24.81 -1.04 11.27
CA SER A 338 23.37 -1.16 11.03
C SER A 338 22.88 -2.51 10.49
N GLY A 339 22.05 -3.22 11.25
CA GLY A 339 21.49 -4.53 10.85
C GLY A 339 20.79 -4.55 9.48
N GLN A 340 20.35 -3.41 8.96
CA GLN A 340 19.78 -3.28 7.61
C GLN A 340 20.80 -3.54 6.48
N THR A 341 22.03 -3.03 6.58
CA THR A 341 23.04 -3.15 5.50
C THR A 341 23.59 -4.57 5.38
N LEU A 342 23.75 -5.25 6.51
CA LEU A 342 24.17 -6.64 6.58
C LEU A 342 23.10 -7.58 6.00
N PHE A 343 21.84 -7.27 6.30
CA PHE A 343 20.68 -8.01 5.82
C PHE A 343 20.48 -7.84 4.30
N ASP A 344 20.56 -6.62 3.78
CA ASP A 344 20.50 -6.36 2.34
C ASP A 344 21.61 -7.11 1.59
N HIS A 345 22.78 -7.26 2.21
CA HIS A 345 23.87 -8.05 1.65
C HIS A 345 23.53 -9.54 1.56
N VAL A 346 22.98 -10.14 2.62
CA VAL A 346 22.56 -11.56 2.61
C VAL A 346 21.44 -11.79 1.60
N MET A 347 20.42 -10.93 1.58
CA MET A 347 19.32 -11.00 0.60
C MET A 347 19.84 -10.91 -0.83
N ARG A 348 20.76 -9.98 -1.08
CA ARG A 348 21.41 -9.84 -2.37
C ARG A 348 22.17 -11.09 -2.75
N LEU A 349 22.76 -11.86 -1.84
CA LEU A 349 23.46 -13.10 -2.20
C LEU A 349 22.51 -14.31 -2.37
N ALA A 350 21.47 -14.40 -1.52
CA ALA A 350 20.56 -15.54 -1.49
C ALA A 350 19.56 -15.57 -2.66
N LEU A 351 19.16 -14.40 -3.18
CA LEU A 351 18.15 -14.31 -4.22
C LEU A 351 18.72 -14.53 -5.64
N PRO A 352 18.01 -15.23 -6.53
CA PRO A 352 18.39 -15.37 -7.94
C PRO A 352 18.07 -14.11 -8.77
N VAL A 353 17.56 -13.07 -8.13
CA VAL A 353 17.13 -11.81 -8.74
C VAL A 353 17.83 -10.62 -8.07
N ILE A 354 17.93 -9.53 -8.80
CA ILE A 354 18.36 -8.22 -8.33
C ILE A 354 17.10 -7.36 -8.20
N ILE A 355 16.92 -6.79 -7.02
CA ILE A 355 15.89 -5.77 -6.77
C ILE A 355 16.37 -4.49 -7.47
N VAL A 356 15.59 -4.02 -8.43
CA VAL A 356 15.88 -2.78 -9.16
C VAL A 356 15.08 -1.67 -8.50
N GLU A 357 15.77 -0.62 -8.10
CA GLU A 357 15.18 0.58 -7.52
C GLU A 357 15.48 1.78 -8.41
N GLN A 358 14.49 2.66 -8.57
CA GLN A 358 14.61 3.88 -9.36
C GLN A 358 14.16 5.10 -8.55
N PRO A 359 14.75 6.29 -8.81
CA PRO A 359 14.22 7.56 -8.30
C PRO A 359 12.72 7.68 -8.58
N SER A 360 11.94 8.03 -7.55
CA SER A 360 10.49 8.11 -7.68
C SER A 360 9.86 9.31 -6.99
N ILE A 361 10.46 9.77 -5.89
CA ILE A 361 9.98 10.92 -5.13
C ILE A 361 11.15 11.87 -4.89
N TRP A 362 10.91 13.15 -5.15
CA TRP A 362 11.82 14.25 -4.92
C TRP A 362 11.34 15.07 -3.75
N LEU A 363 12.29 15.44 -2.88
CA LEU A 363 12.06 16.33 -1.76
C LEU A 363 12.66 17.69 -2.07
N CYS A 364 11.81 18.70 -2.08
CA CYS A 364 12.12 20.00 -2.67
C CYS A 364 11.88 21.13 -1.67
N ARG A 365 12.73 22.14 -1.73
CA ARG A 365 12.56 23.41 -1.02
C ARG A 365 12.46 24.56 -2.02
N ARG A 366 11.66 25.56 -1.71
CA ARG A 366 11.56 26.77 -2.52
C ARG A 366 12.89 27.51 -2.50
N LYS A 367 13.39 27.90 -3.68
CA LYS A 367 14.59 28.72 -3.80
C LYS A 367 14.37 30.07 -3.14
N ASP A 368 15.40 30.56 -2.46
CA ASP A 368 15.39 31.92 -1.96
C ASP A 368 15.47 32.87 -3.17
N VAL A 369 14.48 33.74 -3.34
CA VAL A 369 14.51 34.74 -4.41
C VAL A 369 15.73 35.63 -4.15
N ALA A 370 16.73 35.59 -5.02
CA ALA A 370 17.83 36.54 -4.98
C ALA A 370 17.21 37.95 -5.04
N LYS A 371 17.36 38.71 -3.93
CA LYS A 371 16.92 40.09 -3.84
C LYS A 371 17.65 40.98 -4.84
#